data_AF-A0A426R6E6-F1
#
_entry.id   AF-A0A426R6E6-F1
#
_cell.length_a   1.000
_cell.length_b   1.000
_cell.length_c   1.000
_cell.angle_alpha   90.00
_cell.angle_beta   90.00
_cell.angle_gamma   90.00
#
_symmetry.space_group_name_H-M   'P 1'
#
loop_
_entity.id
_entity.type
_entity.pdbx_description
1 polymer ?
#
loop_
_entity_poly.entity_id
_entity_poly.type
_entity_poly.pdbx_seq_one_letter_code
_entity_poly.pdbx_strand_id
1 'polypeptide(L)' 'MTTSQKSIAEMSSDDLCDLYDKLRSEVREAIQTNAPAELVLRAENELRRVGNQLRRRGL' A
#
# COMPACT_ATOMS: atom_id res chain seq x y z
N MET A 1 -6.88 -2.51 -21.51
CA MET A 1 -6.70 -3.57 -20.50
C MET A 1 -6.95 -2.95 -19.14
N THR A 2 -8.15 -3.10 -18.59
CA THR A 2 -8.42 -2.67 -17.21
C THR A 2 -7.85 -3.74 -16.29
N THR A 3 -6.67 -3.49 -15.75
CA THR A 3 -6.11 -4.28 -14.65
C THR A 3 -7.18 -4.36 -13.57
N SER A 4 -7.74 -5.56 -13.37
CA SER A 4 -8.67 -5.85 -12.30
C SER A 4 -7.94 -5.56 -11.00
N GLN A 5 -8.15 -4.35 -10.46
CA GLN A 5 -7.54 -3.91 -9.22
C GLN A 5 -8.30 -4.67 -8.12
N LYS A 6 -7.81 -5.88 -7.79
CA LYS A 6 -8.33 -6.70 -6.69
C LYS A 6 -8.57 -5.76 -5.50
N SER A 7 -9.80 -5.72 -5.00
CA SER A 7 -10.13 -4.88 -3.85
C SER A 7 -9.25 -5.30 -2.68
N ILE A 8 -8.63 -4.36 -1.96
CA ILE A 8 -7.82 -4.62 -0.75
C ILE A 8 -8.60 -5.52 0.23
N ALA A 9 -9.93 -5.39 0.27
CA ALA A 9 -10.79 -6.22 1.11
C ALA A 9 -10.76 -7.71 0.74
N GLU A 10 -10.60 -8.03 -0.54
CA GLU A 10 -10.68 -9.38 -1.13
C GLU A 10 -9.32 -10.05 -1.28
N MET A 11 -8.21 -9.32 -1.11
CA MET A 11 -6.86 -9.87 -1.19
C MET A 11 -6.61 -10.87 -0.06
N SER A 12 -5.78 -11.90 -0.29
CA SER A 12 -5.36 -12.80 0.78
C SER A 12 -4.48 -12.05 1.80
N SER A 13 -4.25 -12.62 2.97
CA SER A 13 -3.39 -11.98 3.97
C SER A 13 -1.94 -11.89 3.49
N ASP A 14 -1.45 -12.91 2.80
CA ASP A 14 -0.10 -12.93 2.22
C ASP A 14 0.03 -11.83 1.14
N ASP A 15 -0.96 -11.74 0.23
CA ASP A 15 -0.98 -10.68 -0.78
C ASP A 15 -1.01 -9.27 -0.15
N LEU A 16 -1.68 -9.10 0.99
CA LEU A 16 -1.73 -7.83 1.71
C LEU A 16 -0.39 -7.51 2.39
N CYS A 17 0.31 -8.50 2.94
CA CYS A 17 1.66 -8.31 3.49
C CYS A 17 2.64 -7.91 2.39
N ASP A 18 2.64 -8.60 1.26
CA ASP A 18 3.50 -8.28 0.11
C ASP A 18 3.19 -6.87 -0.42
N LEU A 19 1.91 -6.52 -0.53
CA LEU A 19 1.49 -5.19 -0.94
C LEU A 19 1.91 -4.12 0.08
N TYR A 20 1.83 -4.42 1.38
CA TYR A 20 2.27 -3.50 2.43
C TYR A 20 3.77 -3.21 2.33
N ASP A 21 4.60 -4.24 2.16
CA ASP A 21 6.05 -4.10 2.06
C ASP A 21 6.47 -3.38 0.78
N LYS A 22 5.76 -3.63 -0.33
CA LYS A 22 5.95 -2.90 -1.58
C LYS A 22 5.63 -1.41 -1.42
N LEU A 23 4.44 -1.07 -0.92
CA LEU A 23 4.03 0.32 -0.71
C LEU A 23 4.94 1.05 0.27
N ARG A 24 5.42 0.35 1.32
CA ARG A 24 6.38 0.90 2.27
C ARG A 24 7.71 1.26 1.60
N SER A 25 8.18 0.41 0.68
CA SER A 25 9.39 0.67 -0.10
C SER A 25 9.20 1.84 -1.07
N GLU A 26 8.05 1.91 -1.75
CA GLU A 26 7.70 3.02 -2.65
C GLU A 26 7.62 4.36 -1.92
N VAL A 27 6.98 4.42 -0.74
CA VAL A 27 6.95 5.63 0.10
C VAL A 27 8.36 6.08 0.46
N ARG A 28 9.22 5.13 0.87
CA ARG A 28 10.62 5.43 1.23
C ARG A 28 11.39 5.99 0.04
N GLU A 29 11.27 5.38 -1.13
CA GLU A 29 11.92 5.83 -2.35
C GLU A 29 11.41 7.20 -2.79
N ALA A 30 10.10 7.44 -2.73
CA ALA A 30 9.50 8.72 -3.06
C ALA A 30 10.01 9.84 -2.15
N ILE A 31 10.17 9.59 -0.85
CA ILE A 31 10.78 10.55 0.08
C ILE A 31 12.26 10.78 -0.26
N GLN A 32 13.02 9.71 -0.52
CA GLN A 32 14.45 9.80 -0.83
C GLN A 32 14.73 10.55 -2.14
N THR A 33 13.86 10.40 -3.14
CA THR A 33 13.97 11.05 -4.45
C THR A 33 13.35 12.45 -4.48
N ASN A 34 12.87 12.95 -3.33
CA ASN A 34 12.18 14.24 -3.21
C ASN A 34 10.99 14.35 -4.19
N ALA A 35 10.23 13.26 -4.31
CA ALA A 35 9.03 13.20 -5.14
C ALA A 35 8.00 14.24 -4.66
N PRO A 36 7.08 14.68 -5.55
CA PRO A 36 5.99 15.56 -5.18
C PRO A 36 5.23 15.07 -3.94
N ALA A 37 4.96 15.97 -2.99
CA ALA A 37 4.28 15.64 -1.74
C ALA A 37 2.94 14.92 -1.96
N GLU A 38 2.21 15.26 -3.02
CA GLU A 38 0.96 14.59 -3.37
C GLU A 38 1.14 13.09 -3.64
N LEU A 39 2.24 12.70 -4.31
CA LEU A 39 2.52 11.29 -4.59
C LEU A 39 2.89 10.53 -3.32
N VAL A 40 3.71 11.14 -2.46
CA VAL A 40 4.06 10.58 -1.14
C VAL A 40 2.80 10.37 -0.30
N LEU A 41 1.93 11.39 -0.23
CA LEU A 41 0.68 11.32 0.54
C LEU A 41 -0.29 10.26 0.00
N ARG A 42 -0.39 10.10 -1.33
CA ARG A 42 -1.21 9.04 -1.94
C ARG A 42 -0.69 7.66 -1.55
N ALA A 43 0.61 7.42 -1.67
CA ALA A 43 1.23 6.15 -1.31
C ALA A 43 1.10 5.84 0.19
N GLU A 44 1.31 6.84 1.07
CA GLU A 44 1.10 6.68 2.52
C GLU A 44 -0.34 6.37 2.90
N ASN A 45 -1.32 7.00 2.22
CA ASN A 45 -2.73 6.71 2.45
C ASN A 45 -3.10 5.30 2.04
N GLU A 46 -2.54 4.80 0.94
CA GLU A 46 -2.75 3.43 0.48
C GLU A 46 -2.08 2.42 1.41
N LEU A 47 -0.84 2.68 1.84
CA LEU A 47 -0.15 1.89 2.86
C LEU A 47 -0.96 1.80 4.16
N ARG A 48 -1.57 2.92 4.58
CA ARG A 48 -2.44 2.95 5.77
C ARG A 48 -3.71 2.12 5.58
N ARG A 49 -4.29 2.09 4.38
CA ARG A 49 -5.47 1.25 4.07
C ARG A 49 -5.13 -0.23 4.15
N VAL A 50 -4.01 -0.64 3.56
CA VAL A 50 -3.53 -2.04 3.62
C VAL A 50 -3.21 -2.44 5.05
N GLY A 51 -2.47 -1.61 5.80
CA GLY A 51 -2.15 -1.87 7.20
C GLY A 51 -3.40 -1.93 8.11
N ASN A 52 -4.43 -1.11 7.83
CA ASN A 52 -5.72 -1.23 8.51
C ASN A 52 -6.41 -2.56 8.24
N GLN A 53 -6.31 -3.07 7.00
CA GLN A 53 -6.92 -4.33 6.64
C GLN A 53 -6.19 -5.52 7.29
N LEU A 54 -4.85 -5.49 7.36
CA LEU A 54 -4.06 -6.47 8.11
C LEU A 54 -4.43 -6.47 9.60
N ARG A 55 -4.51 -5.29 10.23
CA ARG A 55 -4.94 -5.17 11.64
C ARG A 55 -6.33 -5.74 11.89
N ARG A 56 -7.28 -5.53 10.98
CA ARG A 56 -8.63 -6.12 11.08
C ARG A 56 -8.61 -7.66 11.03
N ARG A 57 -7.57 -8.25 10.44
CA ARG A 57 -7.33 -9.69 10.37
C ARG A 57 -6.46 -10.21 11.52
N GLY A 58 -6.02 -9.35 12.44
CA GLY A 58 -5.16 -9.71 13.56
C GLY A 58 -3.69 -9.92 13.20
N LEU A 59 -3.25 -9.34 12.08
CA LEU A 59 -1.88 -9.37 11.57
C LEU A 59 -1.18 -8.02 11.77
#